data_AF-A0A1H5PP89-F1
#
_entry.id   AF-A0A1H5PP89-F1
#
_cell.length_a   1.000
_cell.length_b   1.000
_cell.length_c   1.000
_cell.angle_alpha   90.00
_cell.angle_beta   90.00
_cell.angle_gamma   90.00
#
_symmetry.space_group_name_H-M   'P 1'
#
loop_
_entity.id
_entity.type
_entity.pdbx_description
1 polymer ?
#
loop_
_entity_poly.entity_id
_entity_poly.type
_entity_poly.pdbx_seq_one_letter_code
_entity_poly.pdbx_strand_id
1 'polypeptide(L)'
;MDAIARSVPVGVVGAGTMGAGIAQVAAAAGHEVRVYDAASGAAEAAVDAVFQRLARAVDKGRLLAEEAEDAASRLHAVAALDDLAGCGLVIEAVVEDLEVKRALFAGLEAVCGPGTVLATNTSSLSVDAIAAELAHPGRFAGLHFFNPAPLLPLVEVVSAEHTDAAVADVLVATALAWDKTPVRAASTPGFIVNRVARPFYGEAFRLLESGQVDAATVDALLRESGGFRMGPFELADLIGHDVNLAVSRSVWEAFGRDPRFTPSVLQERLVADGRLGRKTGGGIYPADELRPEPSTADPVTVAPAAWAGACGFDPSAPGWQLGTGEVSLRLTDGRTAAQHTGGGPQTVVLVDLALDAGATRVGVAAPEHAPKEHVEAAVGYLQGLGYAVTVLPDTPGLVVARTVATLAAAAADAVDSGVATAEDVDTAMRLGVNYPRGPYEWGAALGWQWVAGVLDALAAAEDPGRYRVSRQLRGRTSAEDGAEDDGAEPARRSADAMWAADAASQALGMTVEQVSLGNAVVRMQVRPDMVNGHGVCHGGLIFALADSAFAVACNTHNRRTVAQGGDITFLAPAREGDDLLAVANERYRSGRTGICDVTVYRDGETIAEFRGRSREIPGTLVPGEEDT
;
A
#
# COMPACT_ATOMS: atom_id res chain seq x y z
N MET A 1 14.23 2.43 27.11
CA MET A 1 15.61 2.15 27.57
C MET A 1 16.54 3.19 27.01
N ASP A 2 17.70 3.39 27.64
CA ASP A 2 18.69 4.36 27.17
C ASP A 2 19.48 3.80 25.98
N ALA A 3 19.93 4.70 25.11
CA ALA A 3 20.85 4.38 24.02
C ALA A 3 22.17 3.79 24.55
N ILE A 4 22.94 3.12 23.69
CA ILE A 4 24.32 2.77 24.02
C ILE A 4 25.06 4.05 24.45
N ALA A 5 25.66 4.02 25.64
CA ALA A 5 26.35 5.19 26.17
C ALA A 5 27.56 5.56 25.29
N ARG A 6 27.81 6.87 25.09
CA ARG A 6 28.94 7.37 24.27
C ARG A 6 30.30 6.89 24.75
N SER A 7 30.43 6.60 26.04
CA SER A 7 31.66 6.04 26.64
C SER A 7 31.90 4.57 26.31
N VAL A 8 30.94 3.90 25.65
CA VAL A 8 31.02 2.48 25.29
C VAL A 8 31.41 2.37 23.82
N PRO A 9 32.47 1.60 23.48
CA PRO A 9 32.90 1.42 22.10
C PRO A 9 31.87 0.67 21.23
N VAL A 10 31.88 0.97 19.94
CA VAL A 10 31.09 0.31 18.89
C VAL A 10 32.03 -0.44 17.96
N GLY A 11 31.76 -1.72 17.70
CA GLY A 11 32.45 -2.51 16.69
C GLY A 11 31.74 -2.44 15.34
N VAL A 12 32.50 -2.35 14.25
CA VAL A 12 31.99 -2.50 12.88
C VAL A 12 32.80 -3.58 12.18
N VAL A 13 32.13 -4.62 11.72
CA VAL A 13 32.77 -5.75 11.02
C VAL A 13 32.46 -5.66 9.52
N GLY A 14 33.50 -5.51 8.71
CA GLY A 14 33.43 -5.24 7.28
C GLY A 14 33.83 -3.80 6.98
N ALA A 15 34.87 -3.62 6.16
CA ALA A 15 35.44 -2.34 5.77
C ALA A 15 34.96 -1.86 4.39
N GLY A 16 33.90 -2.47 3.85
CA GLY A 16 33.26 -2.07 2.60
C GLY A 16 32.56 -0.70 2.70
N THR A 17 31.86 -0.30 1.63
CA THR A 17 31.20 1.02 1.54
C THR A 17 30.21 1.25 2.70
N MET A 18 29.38 0.24 3.01
CA MET A 18 28.41 0.33 4.10
C MET A 18 29.10 0.36 5.48
N GLY A 19 30.02 -0.57 5.75
CA GLY A 19 30.74 -0.60 7.01
C GLY A 19 31.51 0.69 7.31
N ALA A 20 32.24 1.24 6.33
CA ALA A 20 32.90 2.54 6.47
C ALA A 20 31.90 3.69 6.69
N GLY A 21 30.71 3.62 6.08
CA GLY A 21 29.63 4.60 6.30
C GLY A 21 29.04 4.51 7.71
N ILE A 22 28.78 3.30 8.21
CA ILE A 22 28.24 3.05 9.55
C ILE A 22 29.27 3.46 10.62
N ALA A 23 30.55 3.14 10.41
CA ALA A 23 31.64 3.56 11.29
C ALA A 23 31.71 5.09 11.40
N GLN A 24 31.57 5.80 10.27
CA GLN A 24 31.51 7.27 10.26
C GLN A 24 30.32 7.80 11.08
N VAL A 25 29.13 7.18 10.96
CA VAL A 25 27.93 7.58 11.72
C VAL A 25 28.16 7.42 13.22
N ALA A 26 28.64 6.25 13.67
CA ALA A 26 28.88 6.00 15.08
C ALA A 26 29.96 6.93 15.67
N ALA A 27 31.04 7.21 14.91
CA ALA A 27 32.12 8.09 15.35
C ALA A 27 31.66 9.56 15.45
N ALA A 28 30.83 10.01 14.49
CA ALA A 28 30.22 11.34 14.52
C ALA A 28 29.25 11.51 15.70
N ALA A 29 28.56 10.43 16.10
CA ALA A 29 27.72 10.42 17.30
C ALA A 29 28.50 10.40 18.63
N GLY A 30 29.84 10.30 18.56
CA GLY A 30 30.75 10.44 19.70
C GLY A 30 31.23 9.12 20.32
N HIS A 31 31.02 7.97 19.66
CA HIS A 31 31.54 6.68 20.12
C HIS A 31 32.98 6.47 19.66
N GLU A 32 33.79 5.79 20.48
CA GLU A 32 34.97 5.07 19.98
C GLU A 32 34.49 3.94 19.06
N VAL A 33 35.07 3.84 17.85
CA VAL A 33 34.66 2.87 16.83
C VAL A 33 35.85 1.99 16.43
N ARG A 34 35.65 0.68 16.52
CA ARG A 34 36.64 -0.33 16.13
C ARG A 34 36.21 -0.99 14.84
N VAL A 35 36.98 -0.80 13.78
CA VAL A 35 36.70 -1.34 12.44
C VAL A 35 37.57 -2.56 12.21
N TYR A 36 36.94 -3.69 11.90
CA TYR A 36 37.62 -4.94 11.58
C TYR A 36 37.25 -5.41 10.18
N ASP A 37 38.20 -5.98 9.45
CA ASP A 37 37.98 -6.71 8.21
C ASP A 37 38.94 -7.90 8.13
N ALA A 38 38.50 -9.00 7.51
CA ALA A 38 39.33 -10.19 7.32
C ALA A 38 40.47 -9.95 6.30
N ALA A 39 40.29 -8.99 5.38
CA ALA A 39 41.31 -8.59 4.44
C ALA A 39 42.33 -7.66 5.11
N SER A 40 43.59 -8.12 5.17
CA SER A 40 44.71 -7.34 5.71
C SER A 40 44.83 -5.98 5.04
N GLY A 41 44.87 -4.90 5.83
CA GLY A 41 44.96 -3.51 5.35
C GLY A 41 43.63 -2.86 4.97
N ALA A 42 42.52 -3.61 4.90
CA ALA A 42 41.23 -3.07 4.48
C ALA A 42 40.59 -2.17 5.55
N ALA A 43 40.73 -2.52 6.83
CA ALA A 43 40.23 -1.72 7.94
C ALA A 43 40.95 -0.35 8.00
N GLU A 44 42.28 -0.34 7.88
CA GLU A 44 43.08 0.89 7.83
C GLU A 44 42.68 1.76 6.64
N ALA A 45 42.55 1.16 5.45
CA ALA A 45 42.14 1.88 4.24
C ALA A 45 40.73 2.48 4.37
N ALA A 46 39.80 1.80 5.05
CA ALA A 46 38.46 2.33 5.30
C ALA A 46 38.47 3.50 6.28
N VAL A 47 39.24 3.42 7.37
CA VAL A 47 39.42 4.53 8.32
C VAL A 47 40.00 5.75 7.61
N ASP A 48 41.06 5.57 6.81
CA ASP A 48 41.65 6.63 6.01
C ASP A 48 40.64 7.22 5.01
N ALA A 49 39.83 6.39 4.35
CA ALA A 49 38.81 6.86 3.42
C ALA A 49 37.69 7.67 4.11
N VAL A 50 37.33 7.34 5.35
CA VAL A 50 36.42 8.14 6.18
C VAL A 50 37.06 9.47 6.54
N PHE A 51 38.31 9.47 7.01
CA PHE A 51 39.06 10.69 7.31
C PHE A 51 39.08 11.65 6.11
N GLN A 52 39.41 11.15 4.93
CA GLN A 52 39.42 11.95 3.69
C GLN A 52 38.03 12.47 3.31
N ARG A 53 36.94 11.73 3.61
CA ARG A 53 35.58 12.22 3.41
C ARG A 53 35.22 13.35 4.37
N LEU A 54 35.58 13.24 5.65
CA LEU A 54 35.35 14.26 6.65
C LEU A 54 36.11 15.54 6.32
N ALA A 55 37.40 15.45 5.96
CA ALA A 55 38.20 16.58 5.52
C ALA A 55 37.56 17.31 4.31
N ARG A 56 37.11 16.56 3.30
CA ARG A 56 36.39 17.13 2.14
C ARG A 56 35.06 17.78 2.52
N ALA A 57 34.39 17.34 3.59
CA ALA A 57 33.16 17.97 4.07
C ALA A 57 33.47 19.33 4.72
N VAL A 58 34.60 19.43 5.44
CA VAL A 58 35.12 20.70 6.00
C VAL A 58 35.48 21.68 4.88
N ASP A 59 36.22 21.24 3.86
CA ASP A 59 36.57 22.09 2.71
C ASP A 59 35.35 22.66 1.99
N LYS A 60 34.23 21.92 1.99
CA LYS A 60 32.95 22.32 1.41
C LYS A 60 32.06 23.13 2.36
N GLY A 61 32.53 23.43 3.56
CA GLY A 61 31.78 24.16 4.59
C GLY A 61 30.55 23.41 5.12
N ARG A 62 30.53 22.07 5.01
CA ARG A 62 29.40 21.23 5.44
C ARG A 62 29.57 20.66 6.85
N LEU A 63 30.78 20.76 7.42
CA LEU A 63 31.15 20.26 8.74
C LEU A 63 32.22 21.18 9.33
N LEU A 64 32.24 21.37 10.65
CA LEU A 64 33.32 22.12 11.30
C LEU A 64 34.60 21.29 11.38
N ALA A 65 35.76 21.95 11.34
CA ALA A 65 37.05 21.26 11.42
C ALA A 65 37.22 20.47 12.73
N GLU A 66 36.82 21.06 13.85
CA GLU A 66 36.86 20.42 15.17
C GLU A 66 35.98 19.15 15.21
N GLU A 67 34.76 19.19 14.66
CA GLU A 67 33.86 18.03 14.58
C GLU A 67 34.44 16.89 13.72
N ALA A 68 35.13 17.25 12.63
CA ALA A 68 35.79 16.29 11.75
C ALA A 68 36.99 15.62 12.42
N GLU A 69 37.84 16.40 13.10
CA GLU A 69 39.00 15.89 13.85
C GLU A 69 38.55 15.00 15.01
N ASP A 70 37.52 15.42 15.73
CA ASP A 70 36.89 14.66 16.80
C ASP A 70 36.39 13.30 16.33
N ALA A 71 35.59 13.27 15.25
CA ALA A 71 35.08 12.01 14.69
C ALA A 71 36.21 11.12 14.16
N ALA A 72 37.23 11.70 13.51
CA ALA A 72 38.38 10.95 13.03
C ALA A 72 39.19 10.32 14.16
N SER A 73 39.39 11.03 15.27
CA SER A 73 40.18 10.55 16.41
C SER A 73 39.58 9.32 17.10
N ARG A 74 38.29 9.08 16.90
CA ARG A 74 37.53 7.95 17.47
C ARG A 74 37.53 6.70 16.59
N LEU A 75 38.06 6.76 15.37
CA LEU A 75 38.08 5.63 14.44
C LEU A 75 39.40 4.86 14.57
N HIS A 76 39.29 3.57 14.90
CA HIS A 76 40.44 2.69 15.08
C HIS A 76 40.28 1.43 14.24
N ALA A 77 41.23 1.20 13.33
CA ALA A 77 41.35 -0.09 12.65
C ALA A 77 41.92 -1.12 13.64
N VAL A 78 41.33 -2.31 13.70
CA VAL A 78 41.79 -3.40 14.55
C VAL A 78 42.17 -4.63 13.71
N ALA A 79 43.12 -5.42 14.20
CA ALA A 79 43.76 -6.48 13.43
C ALA A 79 43.08 -7.85 13.60
N ALA A 80 42.38 -8.06 14.71
CA ALA A 80 41.71 -9.32 15.03
C ALA A 80 40.27 -9.10 15.51
N LEU A 81 39.44 -10.13 15.35
CA LEU A 81 38.09 -10.14 15.95
C LEU A 81 38.15 -9.95 17.46
N ASP A 82 39.15 -10.53 18.12
CA ASP A 82 39.38 -10.43 19.57
C ASP A 82 39.48 -8.98 20.07
N ASP A 83 39.91 -8.04 19.22
CA ASP A 83 40.03 -6.61 19.55
C ASP A 83 38.65 -5.92 19.69
N LEU A 84 37.57 -6.58 19.27
CA LEU A 84 36.19 -6.12 19.46
C LEU A 84 35.67 -6.45 20.87
N ALA A 85 36.46 -7.14 21.70
CA ALA A 85 36.14 -7.34 23.11
C ALA A 85 35.91 -6.01 23.83
N GLY A 86 34.81 -5.93 24.58
CA GLY A 86 34.41 -4.73 25.32
C GLY A 86 33.57 -3.72 24.53
N CYS A 87 33.30 -3.95 23.24
CA CYS A 87 32.28 -3.19 22.52
C CYS A 87 30.88 -3.47 23.09
N GLY A 88 30.05 -2.44 23.22
CA GLY A 88 28.65 -2.57 23.66
C GLY A 88 27.68 -2.91 22.54
N LEU A 89 28.06 -2.56 21.30
CA LEU A 89 27.33 -2.86 20.08
C LEU A 89 28.34 -3.27 19.01
N VAL A 90 28.08 -4.36 18.29
CA VAL A 90 28.85 -4.77 17.11
C VAL A 90 27.92 -4.85 15.91
N ILE A 91 28.23 -4.12 14.83
CA ILE A 91 27.43 -4.07 13.60
C ILE A 91 28.20 -4.76 12.48
N GLU A 92 27.62 -5.82 11.94
CA GLU A 92 28.16 -6.59 10.81
C GLU A 92 27.68 -6.02 9.47
N ALA A 93 28.60 -5.81 8.54
CA ALA A 93 28.38 -5.33 7.17
C ALA A 93 29.37 -5.98 6.18
N VAL A 94 29.53 -7.31 6.26
CA VAL A 94 30.34 -8.15 5.37
C VAL A 94 29.51 -8.67 4.19
N VAL A 95 30.11 -9.58 3.41
CA VAL A 95 29.47 -10.24 2.26
C VAL A 95 28.11 -10.85 2.62
N GLU A 96 27.16 -10.73 1.70
CA GLU A 96 25.78 -11.19 1.87
C GLU A 96 25.67 -12.71 1.62
N ASP A 97 26.33 -13.49 2.50
CA ASP A 97 26.33 -14.95 2.51
C ASP A 97 25.96 -15.48 3.91
N LEU A 98 25.01 -16.41 3.97
CA LEU A 98 24.45 -16.90 5.23
C LEU A 98 25.48 -17.65 6.08
N GLU A 99 26.30 -18.51 5.47
CA GLU A 99 27.29 -19.32 6.18
C GLU A 99 28.43 -18.45 6.71
N VAL A 100 28.87 -17.48 5.91
CA VAL A 100 29.87 -16.49 6.35
C VAL A 100 29.37 -15.70 7.55
N LYS A 101 28.13 -15.20 7.52
CA LYS A 101 27.57 -14.43 8.64
C LYS A 101 27.38 -15.30 9.88
N ARG A 102 26.89 -16.53 9.75
CA ARG A 102 26.76 -17.48 10.88
C ARG A 102 28.10 -17.76 11.55
N ALA A 103 29.13 -18.10 10.77
CA ALA A 103 30.47 -18.34 11.28
C ALA A 103 31.04 -17.09 11.99
N LEU A 104 30.81 -15.91 11.41
CA LEU A 104 31.23 -14.64 12.00
C LEU A 104 30.54 -14.37 13.34
N PHE A 105 29.21 -14.49 13.42
CA PHE A 105 28.49 -14.22 14.66
C PHE A 105 28.81 -15.24 15.76
N ALA A 106 29.04 -16.52 15.42
CA ALA A 106 29.55 -17.49 16.38
C ALA A 106 30.93 -17.08 16.95
N GLY A 107 31.82 -16.55 16.09
CA GLY A 107 33.10 -15.97 16.53
C GLY A 107 32.90 -14.73 17.42
N LEU A 108 31.99 -13.84 17.06
CA LEU A 108 31.67 -12.65 17.86
C LEU A 108 31.07 -13.00 19.22
N GLU A 109 30.26 -14.04 19.34
CA GLU A 109 29.73 -14.49 20.63
C GLU A 109 30.82 -15.00 21.58
N ALA A 110 31.89 -15.61 21.05
CA ALA A 110 33.00 -16.10 21.84
C ALA A 110 33.89 -14.95 22.36
N VAL A 111 33.96 -13.84 21.63
CA VAL A 111 34.78 -12.66 21.96
C VAL A 111 34.02 -11.64 22.80
N CYS A 112 32.77 -11.38 22.45
CA CYS A 112 31.98 -10.30 23.04
C CYS A 112 31.27 -10.74 24.32
N GLY A 113 31.29 -9.87 25.34
CA GLY A 113 30.64 -10.14 26.62
C GLY A 113 29.13 -10.35 26.48
N PRO A 114 28.47 -11.02 27.45
CA PRO A 114 27.05 -11.38 27.39
C PRO A 114 26.11 -10.17 27.24
N GLY A 115 26.55 -8.98 27.64
CA GLY A 115 25.78 -7.73 27.49
C GLY A 115 25.99 -6.98 26.17
N THR A 116 26.86 -7.46 25.27
CA THR A 116 27.08 -6.83 23.96
C THR A 116 25.91 -7.13 23.03
N VAL A 117 25.34 -6.09 22.41
CA VAL A 117 24.35 -6.24 21.34
C VAL A 117 25.06 -6.59 20.03
N LEU A 118 24.57 -7.60 19.34
CA LEU A 118 25.07 -8.02 18.03
C LEU A 118 24.03 -7.63 16.97
N ALA A 119 24.46 -6.90 15.94
CA ALA A 119 23.58 -6.42 14.90
C ALA A 119 24.11 -6.75 13.50
N THR A 120 23.22 -7.04 12.55
CA THR A 120 23.56 -7.19 11.14
C THR A 120 22.95 -6.09 10.28
N ASN A 121 23.71 -5.57 9.33
CA ASN A 121 23.25 -4.65 8.27
C ASN A 121 22.77 -5.42 7.03
N THR A 122 22.48 -6.73 7.13
CA THR A 122 21.94 -7.50 6.00
C THR A 122 20.70 -6.82 5.42
N SER A 123 20.53 -6.94 4.11
CA SER A 123 19.44 -6.32 3.35
C SER A 123 18.47 -7.34 2.75
N SER A 124 18.87 -8.60 2.74
CA SER A 124 18.20 -9.67 1.99
C SER A 124 18.11 -11.00 2.73
N LEU A 125 19.01 -11.27 3.67
CA LEU A 125 18.97 -12.50 4.46
C LEU A 125 17.99 -12.37 5.63
N SER A 126 17.35 -13.49 5.99
CA SER A 126 16.53 -13.59 7.19
C SER A 126 17.41 -13.41 8.44
N VAL A 127 17.02 -12.49 9.32
CA VAL A 127 17.71 -12.28 10.60
C VAL A 127 17.53 -13.53 11.47
N ASP A 128 16.38 -14.21 11.40
CA ASP A 128 16.16 -15.50 12.07
C ASP A 128 17.14 -16.58 11.61
N ALA A 129 17.38 -16.67 10.29
CA ALA A 129 18.29 -17.66 9.74
C ALA A 129 19.73 -17.46 10.22
N ILE A 130 20.16 -16.19 10.36
CA ILE A 130 21.47 -15.84 10.93
C ILE A 130 21.49 -16.16 12.43
N ALA A 131 20.41 -15.82 13.16
CA ALA A 131 20.30 -16.01 14.60
C ALA A 131 20.24 -17.48 15.04
N ALA A 132 19.78 -18.38 14.16
CA ALA A 132 19.44 -19.77 14.49
C ALA A 132 20.58 -20.61 15.09
N GLU A 133 21.84 -20.23 14.86
CA GLU A 133 23.02 -20.94 15.41
C GLU A 133 23.67 -20.23 16.58
N LEU A 134 23.12 -19.10 17.03
CA LEU A 134 23.65 -18.36 18.18
C LEU A 134 23.25 -19.03 19.50
N ALA A 135 24.19 -19.03 20.45
CA ALA A 135 23.94 -19.48 21.81
C ALA A 135 23.05 -18.49 22.58
N HIS A 136 23.15 -17.20 22.27
CA HIS A 136 22.36 -16.14 22.91
C HIS A 136 21.63 -15.27 21.86
N PRO A 137 20.62 -15.80 21.16
CA PRO A 137 19.92 -15.07 20.10
C PRO A 137 19.14 -13.85 20.62
N GLY A 138 18.84 -13.79 21.93
CA GLY A 138 18.21 -12.64 22.61
C GLY A 138 18.87 -11.29 22.35
N ARG A 139 20.21 -11.27 22.27
CA ARG A 139 21.01 -10.04 22.05
C ARG A 139 21.30 -9.73 20.58
N PHE A 140 20.70 -10.47 19.65
CA PHE A 140 20.92 -10.34 18.22
C PHE A 140 19.72 -9.72 17.51
N ALA A 141 19.97 -8.80 16.57
CA ALA A 141 18.95 -8.14 15.77
C ALA A 141 19.51 -7.65 14.41
N GLY A 142 18.64 -7.17 13.52
CA GLY A 142 19.04 -6.38 12.37
C GLY A 142 19.08 -4.89 12.68
N LEU A 143 20.08 -4.19 12.14
CA LEU A 143 20.20 -2.75 12.16
C LEU A 143 20.58 -2.28 10.75
N HIS A 144 19.58 -2.22 9.87
CA HIS A 144 19.77 -2.05 8.44
C HIS A 144 19.78 -0.56 8.06
N PHE A 145 20.95 -0.09 7.65
CA PHE A 145 21.20 1.25 7.11
C PHE A 145 21.06 1.26 5.59
N PHE A 146 20.71 2.42 5.04
CA PHE A 146 20.55 2.61 3.60
C PHE A 146 21.76 3.33 3.00
N ASN A 147 22.17 2.93 1.79
CA ASN A 147 23.33 3.51 1.11
C ASN A 147 23.00 4.87 0.47
N PRO A 148 23.77 5.96 0.74
CA PRO A 148 24.89 6.07 1.67
C PRO A 148 24.49 6.31 3.14
N ALA A 149 25.02 5.48 4.05
CA ALA A 149 24.63 5.48 5.47
C ALA A 149 24.78 6.84 6.18
N PRO A 150 25.81 7.68 5.94
CA PRO A 150 25.89 9.01 6.56
C PRO A 150 24.82 9.99 6.07
N LEU A 151 24.26 9.80 4.86
CA LEU A 151 23.34 10.76 4.24
C LEU A 151 21.88 10.38 4.43
N LEU A 152 21.55 9.09 4.35
CA LEU A 152 20.16 8.66 4.48
C LEU A 152 19.74 8.59 5.96
N PRO A 153 18.57 9.13 6.33
CA PRO A 153 18.14 9.21 7.71
C PRO A 153 17.53 7.91 8.24
N LEU A 154 16.99 7.05 7.37
CA LEU A 154 16.29 5.83 7.78
C LEU A 154 17.23 4.74 8.29
N VAL A 155 16.80 4.02 9.33
CA VAL A 155 17.36 2.73 9.77
C VAL A 155 16.22 1.77 10.09
N GLU A 156 16.25 0.55 9.57
CA GLU A 156 15.30 -0.51 9.95
C GLU A 156 15.89 -1.32 11.12
N VAL A 157 15.22 -1.30 12.28
CA VAL A 157 15.55 -2.15 13.43
C VAL A 157 14.72 -3.42 13.32
N VAL A 158 15.38 -4.52 12.92
CA VAL A 158 14.73 -5.78 12.57
C VAL A 158 14.82 -6.76 13.72
N SER A 159 13.67 -7.18 14.26
CA SER A 159 13.61 -8.19 15.32
C SER A 159 13.44 -9.59 14.73
N ALA A 160 14.34 -10.50 15.10
CA ALA A 160 14.14 -11.93 14.91
C ALA A 160 13.15 -12.46 15.96
N GLU A 161 12.66 -13.69 15.78
CA GLU A 161 11.72 -14.39 16.66
C GLU A 161 12.21 -14.41 18.12
N HIS A 162 13.51 -14.53 18.32
CA HIS A 162 14.13 -14.62 19.65
C HIS A 162 14.84 -13.33 20.08
N THR A 163 14.73 -12.22 19.34
CA THR A 163 15.30 -10.94 19.77
C THR A 163 14.58 -10.44 21.02
N ASP A 164 15.33 -10.10 22.07
CA ASP A 164 14.75 -9.49 23.26
C ASP A 164 14.20 -8.10 22.91
N ALA A 165 12.97 -7.79 23.33
CA ALA A 165 12.36 -6.47 23.12
C ALA A 165 13.26 -5.33 23.65
N ALA A 166 13.97 -5.61 24.74
CA ALA A 166 14.99 -4.76 25.33
C ALA A 166 16.10 -4.36 24.33
N VAL A 167 16.57 -5.30 23.53
CA VAL A 167 17.64 -5.07 22.54
C VAL A 167 17.13 -4.21 21.40
N ALA A 168 15.92 -4.49 20.90
CA ALA A 168 15.28 -3.63 19.90
C ALA A 168 15.08 -2.19 20.41
N ASP A 169 14.69 -2.01 21.67
CA ASP A 169 14.55 -0.70 22.30
C ASP A 169 15.87 0.07 22.39
N VAL A 170 16.96 -0.60 22.77
CA VAL A 170 18.31 0.00 22.81
C VAL A 170 18.76 0.39 21.41
N LEU A 171 18.51 -0.44 20.40
CA LEU A 171 18.87 -0.14 19.01
C LEU A 171 18.09 1.05 18.45
N VAL A 172 16.79 1.14 18.73
CA VAL A 172 15.96 2.31 18.40
C VAL A 172 16.49 3.57 19.08
N ALA A 173 16.74 3.52 20.39
CA ALA A 173 17.28 4.67 21.12
C ALA A 173 18.67 5.08 20.60
N THR A 174 19.51 4.11 20.22
CA THR A 174 20.85 4.35 19.66
C THR A 174 20.78 4.98 18.27
N ALA A 175 19.91 4.49 17.38
CA ALA A 175 19.70 5.09 16.07
C ALA A 175 19.19 6.55 16.19
N LEU A 176 18.24 6.82 17.08
CA LEU A 176 17.80 8.19 17.36
C LEU A 176 18.94 9.08 17.87
N ALA A 177 19.79 8.56 18.78
CA ALA A 177 20.95 9.28 19.28
C ALA A 177 22.04 9.52 18.22
N TRP A 178 21.98 8.82 17.09
CA TRP A 178 22.85 8.98 15.92
C TRP A 178 22.22 9.86 14.83
N ASP A 179 21.19 10.64 15.18
CA ASP A 179 20.40 11.49 14.27
C ASP A 179 19.80 10.70 13.09
N LYS A 180 19.44 9.43 13.35
CA LYS A 180 18.68 8.59 12.42
C LYS A 180 17.22 8.50 12.85
N THR A 181 16.38 8.12 11.90
CA THR A 181 14.97 7.80 12.12
C THR A 181 14.81 6.28 12.05
N PRO A 182 14.76 5.59 13.20
CA PRO A 182 14.52 4.16 13.21
C PRO A 182 13.06 3.84 12.93
N VAL A 183 12.83 2.74 12.23
CA VAL A 183 11.52 2.08 12.11
C VAL A 183 11.65 0.63 12.58
N ARG A 184 10.62 0.08 13.20
CA ARG A 184 10.65 -1.32 13.66
C ARG A 184 10.10 -2.24 12.60
N ALA A 185 10.79 -3.36 12.38
CA ALA A 185 10.36 -4.41 11.47
C ALA A 185 10.53 -5.80 12.10
N ALA A 186 9.64 -6.73 11.78
CA ALA A 186 9.88 -8.16 11.98
C ALA A 186 10.80 -8.70 10.87
N SER A 187 11.56 -9.75 11.19
CA SER A 187 12.43 -10.47 10.26
C SER A 187 11.61 -11.22 9.20
N THR A 188 11.19 -10.49 8.18
CA THR A 188 10.55 -11.03 6.97
C THR A 188 11.36 -10.66 5.74
N PRO A 189 11.29 -11.43 4.63
CA PRO A 189 12.11 -11.16 3.47
C PRO A 189 11.92 -9.74 2.92
N GLY A 190 13.01 -8.99 2.80
CA GLY A 190 13.01 -7.61 2.32
C GLY A 190 12.47 -6.56 3.31
N PHE A 191 12.25 -6.94 4.58
CA PHE A 191 11.80 -6.06 5.68
C PHE A 191 10.61 -5.19 5.26
N ILE A 192 10.74 -3.86 5.37
CA ILE A 192 9.73 -2.91 4.90
C ILE A 192 10.10 -2.40 3.51
N VAL A 193 11.22 -1.70 3.39
CA VAL A 193 11.51 -0.90 2.18
C VAL A 193 11.68 -1.78 0.95
N ASN A 194 12.49 -2.83 1.04
CA ASN A 194 12.77 -3.68 -0.12
C ASN A 194 11.51 -4.44 -0.57
N ARG A 195 10.69 -4.90 0.37
CA ARG A 195 9.40 -5.57 0.12
C ARG A 195 8.38 -4.63 -0.52
N VAL A 196 8.09 -3.50 0.12
CA VAL A 196 7.02 -2.58 -0.29
C VAL A 196 7.38 -1.81 -1.56
N ALA A 197 8.67 -1.58 -1.86
CA ALA A 197 9.09 -0.89 -3.09
C ALA A 197 9.10 -1.77 -4.34
N ARG A 198 8.95 -3.10 -4.25
CA ARG A 198 9.01 -3.99 -5.43
C ARG A 198 7.99 -3.63 -6.53
N PRO A 199 6.70 -3.35 -6.21
CA PRO A 199 5.71 -3.02 -7.22
C PRO A 199 6.06 -1.80 -8.07
N PHE A 200 6.77 -0.81 -7.52
CA PHE A 200 7.20 0.39 -8.26
C PHE A 200 8.03 0.05 -9.50
N TYR A 201 8.96 -0.91 -9.38
CA TYR A 201 9.73 -1.40 -10.52
C TYR A 201 8.93 -2.43 -11.32
N GLY A 202 8.24 -3.34 -10.63
CA GLY A 202 7.52 -4.45 -11.24
C GLY A 202 6.47 -3.99 -12.25
N GLU A 203 5.60 -3.05 -11.86
CA GLU A 203 4.55 -2.53 -12.74
C GLU A 203 5.13 -1.75 -13.92
N ALA A 204 6.18 -0.95 -13.69
CA ALA A 204 6.86 -0.21 -14.75
C ALA A 204 7.45 -1.15 -15.81
N PHE A 205 8.19 -2.18 -15.40
CA PHE A 205 8.75 -3.15 -16.33
C PHE A 205 7.68 -3.92 -17.09
N ARG A 206 6.53 -4.23 -16.48
CA ARG A 206 5.40 -4.87 -17.18
C ARG A 206 4.81 -3.97 -18.25
N LEU A 207 4.61 -2.69 -17.95
CA LEU A 207 4.15 -1.71 -18.94
C LEU A 207 5.13 -1.61 -20.11
N LEU A 208 6.43 -1.57 -19.83
CA LEU A 208 7.46 -1.53 -20.86
C LEU A 208 7.54 -2.83 -21.68
N GLU A 209 7.39 -3.99 -21.05
CA GLU A 209 7.36 -5.30 -21.72
C GLU A 209 6.13 -5.49 -22.62
N SER A 210 5.03 -4.77 -22.36
CA SER A 210 3.87 -4.75 -23.26
C SER A 210 4.18 -4.17 -24.64
N GLY A 211 5.24 -3.34 -24.73
CA GLY A 211 5.64 -2.64 -25.95
C GLY A 211 4.73 -1.48 -26.36
N GLN A 212 3.73 -1.14 -25.54
CA GLN A 212 2.73 -0.11 -25.88
C GLN A 212 3.00 1.25 -25.22
N VAL A 213 3.84 1.29 -24.18
CA VAL A 213 4.25 2.51 -23.48
C VAL A 213 5.76 2.50 -23.35
N ASP A 214 6.42 3.60 -23.73
CA ASP A 214 7.88 3.73 -23.63
C ASP A 214 8.33 4.14 -22.22
N ALA A 215 9.61 3.90 -21.94
CA ALA A 215 10.20 4.15 -20.62
C ALA A 215 10.14 5.64 -20.20
N ALA A 216 10.37 6.58 -21.13
CA ALA A 216 10.36 8.01 -20.82
C ALA A 216 8.96 8.48 -20.42
N THR A 217 7.93 7.97 -21.10
CA THR A 217 6.53 8.24 -20.77
C THR A 217 6.15 7.71 -19.39
N VAL A 218 6.53 6.47 -19.04
CA VAL A 218 6.26 5.90 -17.70
C VAL A 218 6.97 6.71 -16.60
N ASP A 219 8.25 7.02 -16.79
CA ASP A 219 9.03 7.80 -15.83
C ASP A 219 8.45 9.22 -15.64
N ALA A 220 8.01 9.87 -16.72
CA ALA A 220 7.38 11.18 -16.66
C ALA A 220 6.02 11.15 -15.94
N LEU A 221 5.15 10.17 -16.21
CA LEU A 221 3.87 10.05 -15.52
C LEU A 221 4.05 9.80 -14.02
N LEU A 222 4.93 8.88 -13.62
CA LEU A 222 5.17 8.63 -12.19
C LEU A 222 5.80 9.85 -11.49
N ARG A 223 6.65 10.63 -12.17
CA ARG A 223 7.24 11.85 -11.58
C ARG A 223 6.27 13.03 -11.52
N GLU A 224 5.62 13.34 -12.65
CA GLU A 224 4.85 14.58 -12.86
C GLU A 224 3.37 14.44 -12.50
N SER A 225 2.85 13.21 -12.46
CA SER A 225 1.50 12.90 -12.00
C SER A 225 1.52 12.14 -10.67
N GLY A 226 2.45 11.20 -10.48
CA GLY A 226 2.56 10.43 -9.24
C GLY A 226 3.35 11.12 -8.11
N GLY A 227 4.03 12.23 -8.40
CA GLY A 227 4.84 12.98 -7.42
C GLY A 227 6.15 12.30 -7.00
N PHE A 228 6.53 11.17 -7.60
CA PHE A 228 7.77 10.49 -7.28
C PHE A 228 8.98 11.34 -7.68
N ARG A 229 10.02 11.39 -6.84
CA ARG A 229 11.23 12.19 -7.12
C ARG A 229 11.94 11.81 -8.43
N MET A 230 11.87 10.53 -8.80
CA MET A 230 12.53 9.95 -9.96
C MET A 230 11.65 8.83 -10.52
N GLY A 231 11.65 8.66 -11.84
CA GLY A 231 10.95 7.54 -12.47
C GLY A 231 11.62 6.18 -12.18
N PRO A 232 10.89 5.07 -12.27
CA PRO A 232 11.40 3.73 -11.98
C PRO A 232 12.60 3.33 -12.85
N PHE A 233 12.64 3.72 -14.13
CA PHE A 233 13.75 3.35 -15.01
C PHE A 233 14.99 4.21 -14.76
N GLU A 234 14.82 5.52 -14.59
CA GLU A 234 15.88 6.43 -14.17
C GLU A 234 16.53 5.99 -12.85
N LEU A 235 15.71 5.55 -11.90
CA LEU A 235 16.15 5.07 -10.60
C LEU A 235 16.86 3.72 -10.73
N ALA A 236 16.35 2.79 -11.54
CA ALA A 236 17.00 1.52 -11.80
C ALA A 236 18.37 1.70 -12.49
N ASP A 237 18.50 2.64 -13.43
CA ASP A 237 19.77 3.00 -14.07
C ASP A 237 20.77 3.65 -13.11
N LEU A 238 20.27 4.39 -12.10
CA LEU A 238 21.10 5.01 -11.08
C LEU A 238 21.61 3.99 -10.05
N ILE A 239 20.72 3.11 -9.57
CA ILE A 239 21.06 2.04 -8.62
C ILE A 239 21.97 1.00 -9.29
N GLY A 240 21.65 0.67 -10.53
CA GLY A 240 22.24 -0.41 -11.31
C GLY A 240 21.29 -1.60 -11.42
N HIS A 241 21.06 -2.06 -12.66
CA HIS A 241 20.09 -3.13 -12.92
C HIS A 241 20.46 -4.46 -12.26
N ASP A 242 21.75 -4.77 -12.13
CA ASP A 242 22.24 -5.97 -11.45
C ASP A 242 21.89 -5.97 -9.97
N VAL A 243 22.11 -4.84 -9.28
CA VAL A 243 21.78 -4.69 -7.86
C VAL A 243 20.27 -4.75 -7.66
N ASN A 244 19.50 -4.00 -8.46
CA ASN A 244 18.04 -3.98 -8.35
C ASN A 244 17.43 -5.36 -8.65
N LEU A 245 17.92 -6.07 -9.68
CA LEU A 245 17.47 -7.41 -10.03
C LEU A 245 17.84 -8.45 -8.96
N ALA A 246 19.04 -8.36 -8.38
CA ALA A 246 19.47 -9.25 -7.30
C ALA A 246 18.52 -9.16 -6.10
N VAL A 247 18.14 -7.94 -5.69
CA VAL A 247 17.16 -7.72 -4.62
C VAL A 247 15.79 -8.28 -5.01
N SER A 248 15.31 -8.02 -6.24
CA SER A 248 14.03 -8.57 -6.71
C SER A 248 14.01 -10.11 -6.70
N ARG A 249 15.09 -10.76 -7.15
CA ARG A 249 15.23 -12.23 -7.11
C ARG A 249 15.25 -12.75 -5.69
N SER A 250 16.02 -12.13 -4.80
CA SER A 250 16.12 -12.54 -3.41
C SER A 250 14.76 -12.48 -2.71
N VAL A 251 14.02 -11.36 -2.84
CA VAL A 251 12.67 -11.22 -2.27
C VAL A 251 11.73 -12.27 -2.89
N TRP A 252 11.76 -12.45 -4.20
CA TRP A 252 10.92 -13.43 -4.88
C TRP A 252 11.16 -14.87 -4.41
N GLU A 253 12.42 -15.29 -4.35
CA GLU A 253 12.81 -16.63 -3.90
C GLU A 253 12.45 -16.86 -2.43
N ALA A 254 12.68 -15.86 -1.57
CA ALA A 254 12.38 -15.94 -0.15
C ALA A 254 10.87 -16.00 0.15
N PHE A 255 10.03 -15.44 -0.72
CA PHE A 255 8.57 -15.60 -0.68
C PHE A 255 8.07 -16.85 -1.41
N GLY A 256 8.93 -17.86 -1.62
CA GLY A 256 8.53 -19.12 -2.27
C GLY A 256 8.13 -18.95 -3.73
N ARG A 257 8.70 -17.94 -4.41
CA ARG A 257 8.40 -17.54 -5.78
C ARG A 257 6.97 -17.04 -5.99
N ASP A 258 6.41 -16.34 -5.00
CA ASP A 258 5.11 -15.67 -5.10
C ASP A 258 5.03 -14.80 -6.38
N PRO A 259 4.00 -14.97 -7.24
CA PRO A 259 3.85 -14.20 -8.48
C PRO A 259 3.89 -12.68 -8.31
N ARG A 260 3.54 -12.15 -7.12
CA ARG A 260 3.63 -10.73 -6.78
C ARG A 260 5.01 -10.13 -7.00
N PHE A 261 6.05 -10.93 -6.73
CA PHE A 261 7.43 -10.46 -6.73
C PHE A 261 8.23 -10.94 -7.94
N THR A 262 7.61 -11.58 -8.95
CA THR A 262 8.38 -12.15 -10.06
C THR A 262 9.22 -11.08 -10.77
N PRO A 263 10.54 -11.30 -10.93
CA PRO A 263 11.42 -10.41 -11.68
C PRO A 263 11.01 -10.23 -13.14
N SER A 264 11.39 -9.11 -13.74
CA SER A 264 11.17 -8.82 -15.16
C SER A 264 12.19 -9.54 -16.04
N VAL A 265 11.71 -10.18 -17.10
CA VAL A 265 12.56 -10.82 -18.11
C VAL A 265 13.36 -9.78 -18.89
N LEU A 266 12.79 -8.60 -19.14
CA LEU A 266 13.51 -7.49 -19.76
C LEU A 266 14.69 -7.04 -18.89
N GLN A 267 14.49 -6.90 -17.57
CA GLN A 267 15.57 -6.54 -16.65
C GLN A 267 16.67 -7.61 -16.62
N GLU A 268 16.31 -8.89 -16.66
CA GLU A 268 17.27 -9.99 -16.74
C GLU A 268 18.14 -9.92 -18.00
N ARG A 269 17.56 -9.58 -19.15
CA ARG A 269 18.31 -9.40 -20.40
C ARG A 269 19.27 -8.22 -20.31
N LEU A 270 18.85 -7.08 -19.75
CA LEU A 270 19.74 -5.92 -19.56
C LEU A 270 20.99 -6.29 -18.74
N VAL A 271 20.80 -7.07 -17.66
CA VAL A 271 21.91 -7.54 -16.84
C VAL A 271 22.80 -8.53 -17.60
N ALA A 272 22.20 -9.48 -18.33
CA ALA A 272 22.94 -10.44 -19.14
C ALA A 272 23.76 -9.77 -20.25
N ASP A 273 23.26 -8.67 -20.83
CA ASP A 273 23.91 -7.88 -21.87
C ASP A 273 24.95 -6.88 -21.30
N GLY A 274 25.15 -6.84 -19.98
CA GLY A 274 26.07 -5.91 -19.32
C GLY A 274 25.61 -4.44 -19.32
N ARG A 275 24.35 -4.19 -19.63
CA ARG A 275 23.71 -2.85 -19.60
C ARG A 275 23.19 -2.56 -18.21
N LEU A 276 24.11 -2.23 -17.29
CA LEU A 276 23.85 -2.10 -15.86
C LEU A 276 23.47 -0.68 -15.42
N GLY A 277 23.17 0.23 -16.34
CA GLY A 277 22.84 1.63 -16.02
C GLY A 277 24.06 2.55 -16.08
N ARG A 278 24.06 3.62 -15.27
CA ARG A 278 25.07 4.70 -15.36
C ARG A 278 26.51 4.22 -15.21
N LYS A 279 26.73 3.19 -14.40
CA LYS A 279 28.07 2.65 -14.12
C LYS A 279 28.72 1.93 -15.32
N THR A 280 27.93 1.54 -16.32
CA THR A 280 28.39 0.89 -17.56
C THR A 280 28.12 1.73 -18.81
N GLY A 281 27.80 3.02 -18.65
CA GLY A 281 27.50 3.90 -19.79
C GLY A 281 26.10 3.71 -20.40
N GLY A 282 25.20 3.00 -19.73
CA GLY A 282 23.80 2.88 -20.16
C GLY A 282 23.10 1.64 -19.63
N GLY A 283 21.79 1.75 -19.42
CA GLY A 283 20.88 0.67 -19.03
C GLY A 283 19.65 0.73 -19.90
N ILE A 284 18.49 1.08 -19.34
CA ILE A 284 17.31 1.46 -20.13
C ILE A 284 17.61 2.69 -20.98
N TYR A 285 18.21 3.71 -20.37
CA TYR A 285 18.63 4.91 -21.07
C TYR A 285 20.11 4.78 -21.49
N PRO A 286 20.45 5.09 -22.75
CA PRO A 286 21.85 5.23 -23.17
C PRO A 286 22.47 6.47 -22.49
N ALA A 287 23.74 6.40 -22.07
CA ALA A 287 24.39 7.57 -21.45
C ALA A 287 24.79 8.65 -22.47
N ASP A 288 25.09 8.25 -23.71
CA ASP A 288 25.62 9.14 -24.77
C ASP A 288 24.54 9.67 -25.71
N GLU A 289 23.27 9.32 -25.48
CA GLU A 289 22.14 9.80 -26.28
C GLU A 289 21.27 10.75 -25.46
N LEU A 290 20.64 11.69 -26.17
CA LEU A 290 19.60 12.51 -25.56
C LEU A 290 18.47 11.60 -25.11
N ARG A 291 18.00 11.82 -23.87
CA ARG A 291 16.86 11.08 -23.36
C ARG A 291 15.66 11.32 -24.28
N PRO A 292 14.92 10.26 -24.64
CA PRO A 292 13.66 10.41 -25.35
C PRO A 292 12.72 11.33 -24.56
N GLU A 293 12.06 12.24 -25.26
CA GLU A 293 10.98 13.03 -24.66
C GLU A 293 9.77 12.13 -24.41
N PRO A 294 9.07 12.30 -23.27
CA PRO A 294 7.85 11.54 -23.00
C PRO A 294 6.75 11.87 -24.01
N SER A 295 5.96 10.87 -24.38
CA SER A 295 4.80 11.03 -25.24
C SER A 295 3.84 12.07 -24.65
N THR A 296 3.58 13.12 -25.42
CA THR A 296 2.74 14.24 -25.04
C THR A 296 1.85 14.62 -26.21
N ALA A 297 0.55 14.72 -25.99
CA ALA A 297 -0.42 15.08 -27.01
C ALA A 297 -0.21 16.52 -27.48
N ASP A 298 -0.41 16.74 -28.79
CA ASP A 298 -0.36 18.07 -29.37
C ASP A 298 -1.40 19.01 -28.73
N PRO A 299 -1.15 20.33 -28.67
CA PRO A 299 -2.12 21.30 -28.18
C PRO A 299 -3.43 21.26 -28.97
N VAL A 300 -4.55 21.06 -28.27
CA VAL A 300 -5.91 21.08 -28.82
C VAL A 300 -6.60 22.39 -28.42
N THR A 301 -7.01 23.17 -29.41
CA THR A 301 -7.59 24.52 -29.22
C THR A 301 -9.09 24.51 -28.94
N VAL A 302 -9.75 23.35 -28.97
CA VAL A 302 -11.20 23.20 -28.81
C VAL A 302 -11.49 22.30 -27.61
N ALA A 303 -11.85 22.88 -26.47
CA ALA A 303 -12.55 22.15 -25.41
C ALA A 303 -14.06 22.21 -25.71
N PRO A 304 -14.84 21.15 -25.48
CA PRO A 304 -16.28 21.19 -25.65
C PRO A 304 -16.88 22.31 -24.79
N ALA A 305 -17.67 23.19 -25.40
CA ALA A 305 -18.38 24.25 -24.67
C ALA A 305 -19.27 23.70 -23.54
N ALA A 306 -19.68 22.44 -23.63
CA ALA A 306 -20.47 21.73 -22.62
C ALA A 306 -19.73 21.47 -21.30
N TRP A 307 -18.39 21.53 -21.27
CA TRP A 307 -17.62 21.44 -20.02
C TRP A 307 -17.19 22.82 -19.49
N ALA A 308 -17.56 23.90 -20.19
CA ALA A 308 -17.29 25.26 -19.74
C ALA A 308 -18.12 25.56 -18.48
N GLY A 309 -17.43 25.82 -17.36
CA GLY A 309 -18.08 26.09 -16.07
C GLY A 309 -18.37 24.85 -15.22
N ALA A 310 -17.99 23.64 -15.67
CA ALA A 310 -17.96 22.46 -14.80
C ALA A 310 -16.99 22.70 -13.65
N CYS A 311 -17.47 22.59 -12.41
CA CYS A 311 -16.67 22.78 -11.21
C CYS A 311 -15.97 21.48 -10.80
N GLY A 312 -14.64 21.55 -10.65
CA GLY A 312 -13.80 20.57 -9.96
C GLY A 312 -13.37 19.37 -10.82
N PHE A 313 -12.21 19.47 -11.46
CA PHE A 313 -11.41 18.28 -11.80
C PHE A 313 -10.57 17.94 -10.58
N ASP A 314 -10.78 16.76 -10.01
CA ASP A 314 -9.94 16.22 -8.94
C ASP A 314 -9.44 14.83 -9.34
N PRO A 315 -8.30 14.73 -10.03
CA PRO A 315 -7.71 13.44 -10.40
C PRO A 315 -7.05 12.72 -9.24
N SER A 316 -7.14 13.26 -8.02
CA SER A 316 -6.64 12.64 -6.80
C SER A 316 -7.74 11.96 -5.98
N ALA A 317 -9.01 12.18 -6.32
CA ALA A 317 -10.17 11.65 -5.63
C ALA A 317 -10.90 10.59 -6.47
N PRO A 318 -10.88 9.32 -6.04
CA PRO A 318 -11.73 8.28 -6.62
C PRO A 318 -13.21 8.64 -6.62
N GLY A 319 -13.93 8.19 -7.64
CA GLY A 319 -15.35 8.51 -7.84
C GLY A 319 -15.60 9.75 -8.72
N TRP A 320 -14.56 10.54 -9.03
CA TRP A 320 -14.69 11.67 -9.94
C TRP A 320 -15.12 11.24 -11.36
N GLN A 321 -16.14 11.93 -11.88
CA GLN A 321 -16.59 11.81 -13.26
C GLN A 321 -17.10 13.16 -13.77
N LEU A 322 -16.88 13.40 -15.05
CA LEU A 322 -17.36 14.58 -15.77
C LEU A 322 -17.75 14.15 -17.18
N GLY A 323 -18.92 14.54 -17.69
CA GLY A 323 -19.29 14.13 -19.04
C GLY A 323 -20.41 14.93 -19.67
N THR A 324 -20.51 14.76 -20.98
CA THR A 324 -21.69 15.10 -21.79
C THR A 324 -22.46 13.80 -22.11
N GLY A 325 -23.56 13.90 -22.85
CA GLY A 325 -24.25 12.72 -23.38
C GLY A 325 -23.41 11.87 -24.36
N GLU A 326 -22.29 12.39 -24.86
CA GLU A 326 -21.45 11.75 -25.88
C GLU A 326 -20.09 11.29 -25.33
N VAL A 327 -19.49 12.05 -24.40
CA VAL A 327 -18.16 11.76 -23.84
C VAL A 327 -18.18 11.90 -22.33
N SER A 328 -17.66 10.90 -21.62
CA SER A 328 -17.45 10.96 -20.17
C SER A 328 -15.97 10.78 -19.83
N LEU A 329 -15.39 11.73 -19.11
CA LEU A 329 -14.12 11.58 -18.38
C LEU A 329 -14.40 10.95 -17.03
N ARG A 330 -13.57 9.97 -16.65
CA ARG A 330 -13.67 9.29 -15.36
C ARG A 330 -12.28 8.96 -14.86
N LEU A 331 -12.05 9.02 -13.55
CA LEU A 331 -10.83 8.44 -12.99
C LEU A 331 -10.83 6.92 -13.24
N THR A 332 -9.67 6.36 -13.57
CA THR A 332 -9.53 4.90 -13.67
C THR A 332 -9.83 4.21 -12.33
N ASP A 333 -10.54 3.09 -12.41
CA ASP A 333 -10.83 2.17 -11.31
C ASP A 333 -10.20 0.79 -11.55
N GLY A 334 -9.21 0.75 -12.46
CA GLY A 334 -8.53 -0.46 -12.89
C GLY A 334 -9.12 -1.11 -14.15
N ARG A 335 -10.38 -0.88 -14.46
CA ARG A 335 -10.99 -1.37 -15.71
C ARG A 335 -10.52 -0.56 -16.91
N THR A 336 -10.63 -1.12 -18.11
CA THR A 336 -10.32 -0.41 -19.35
C THR A 336 -11.45 0.54 -19.75
N ALA A 337 -11.13 1.56 -20.54
CA ALA A 337 -12.08 2.51 -21.08
C ALA A 337 -13.13 1.79 -21.96
N ALA A 338 -12.72 0.75 -22.70
CA ALA A 338 -13.62 -0.13 -23.44
C ALA A 338 -14.63 -0.86 -22.54
N GLN A 339 -14.20 -1.37 -21.38
CA GLN A 339 -15.09 -2.04 -20.42
C GLN A 339 -16.14 -1.09 -19.85
N HIS A 340 -15.77 0.17 -19.60
CA HIS A 340 -16.71 1.22 -19.17
C HIS A 340 -17.67 1.66 -20.27
N THR A 341 -17.19 1.72 -21.51
CA THR A 341 -17.99 2.16 -22.66
C THR A 341 -19.08 1.13 -23.02
N GLY A 342 -18.83 -0.17 -22.83
CA GLY A 342 -19.86 -1.24 -22.88
C GLY A 342 -20.62 -1.41 -24.20
N GLY A 343 -20.26 -0.67 -25.25
CA GLY A 343 -20.94 -0.62 -26.56
C GLY A 343 -22.07 0.41 -26.69
N GLY A 344 -22.25 1.30 -25.69
CA GLY A 344 -23.21 2.40 -25.74
C GLY A 344 -22.77 3.56 -26.66
N PRO A 345 -23.64 4.54 -26.93
CA PRO A 345 -23.32 5.70 -27.77
C PRO A 345 -22.34 6.68 -27.10
N GLN A 346 -22.19 6.61 -25.78
CA GLN A 346 -21.30 7.47 -25.00
C GLN A 346 -19.91 6.83 -24.90
N THR A 347 -18.86 7.57 -25.26
CA THR A 347 -17.45 7.16 -25.09
C THR A 347 -16.95 7.52 -23.70
N VAL A 348 -16.41 6.54 -22.99
CA VAL A 348 -15.70 6.81 -21.73
C VAL A 348 -14.22 6.99 -22.00
N VAL A 349 -13.66 8.13 -21.60
CA VAL A 349 -12.22 8.40 -21.58
C VAL A 349 -11.76 8.31 -20.13
N LEU A 350 -10.86 7.38 -19.84
CA LEU A 350 -10.26 7.26 -18.52
C LEU A 350 -9.15 8.27 -18.35
N VAL A 351 -9.10 8.85 -17.16
CA VAL A 351 -8.02 9.71 -16.68
C VAL A 351 -7.23 8.89 -15.66
N ASP A 352 -5.91 8.86 -15.81
CA ASP A 352 -5.01 8.24 -14.84
C ASP A 352 -4.93 9.07 -13.56
N LEU A 353 -4.55 8.41 -12.47
CA LEU A 353 -4.38 9.04 -11.17
C LEU A 353 -3.30 10.13 -11.25
N ALA A 354 -3.64 11.34 -10.83
CA ALA A 354 -2.67 12.40 -10.61
C ALA A 354 -2.71 12.78 -9.12
N LEU A 355 -1.64 12.41 -8.42
CA LEU A 355 -1.45 12.66 -7.01
C LEU A 355 -1.00 14.11 -6.80
N ASP A 356 -1.45 14.71 -5.69
CA ASP A 356 -1.03 16.02 -5.19
C ASP A 356 -1.49 17.23 -6.03
N ALA A 357 -1.55 18.40 -5.39
CA ALA A 357 -1.97 19.66 -6.00
C ALA A 357 -0.96 20.23 -7.02
N GLY A 358 0.24 19.63 -7.10
CA GLY A 358 1.33 20.06 -7.97
C GLY A 358 1.47 19.28 -9.28
N ALA A 359 0.57 18.34 -9.58
CA ALA A 359 0.67 17.53 -10.79
C ALA A 359 0.68 18.41 -12.06
N THR A 360 1.63 18.17 -12.96
CA THR A 360 1.79 18.92 -14.22
C THR A 360 1.47 18.11 -15.46
N ARG A 361 1.33 16.79 -15.32
CA ARG A 361 0.99 15.85 -16.39
C ARG A 361 -0.19 14.99 -15.97
N VAL A 362 -0.95 14.48 -16.94
CA VAL A 362 -1.95 13.43 -16.70
C VAL A 362 -2.02 12.46 -17.88
N GLY A 363 -2.21 11.19 -17.57
CA GLY A 363 -2.47 10.15 -18.57
C GLY A 363 -3.95 10.07 -18.90
N VAL A 364 -4.30 9.83 -20.15
CA VAL A 364 -5.67 9.51 -20.57
C VAL A 364 -5.70 8.30 -21.48
N ALA A 365 -6.75 7.49 -21.41
CA ALA A 365 -6.97 6.38 -22.33
C ALA A 365 -8.43 6.33 -22.79
N ALA A 366 -8.62 5.94 -24.03
CA ALA A 366 -9.94 5.77 -24.63
C ALA A 366 -9.98 4.43 -25.39
N PRO A 367 -11.18 3.86 -25.64
CA PRO A 367 -11.29 2.65 -26.45
C PRO A 367 -10.58 2.81 -27.79
N GLU A 368 -9.97 1.75 -28.32
CA GLU A 368 -9.20 1.78 -29.58
C GLU A 368 -9.97 2.37 -30.77
N HIS A 369 -11.30 2.21 -30.77
CA HIS A 369 -12.20 2.72 -31.82
C HIS A 369 -12.98 3.98 -31.41
N ALA A 370 -12.55 4.68 -30.37
CA ALA A 370 -13.15 5.95 -29.98
C ALA A 370 -13.02 6.99 -31.10
N PRO A 371 -14.07 7.77 -31.39
CA PRO A 371 -13.98 8.91 -32.29
C PRO A 371 -12.85 9.85 -31.87
N LYS A 372 -12.02 10.29 -32.82
CA LYS A 372 -10.86 11.18 -32.56
C LYS A 372 -11.28 12.44 -31.81
N GLU A 373 -12.44 12.99 -32.18
CA GLU A 373 -13.04 14.17 -31.55
C GLU A 373 -13.34 13.98 -30.06
N HIS A 374 -13.67 12.76 -29.63
CA HIS A 374 -13.92 12.47 -28.21
C HIS A 374 -12.62 12.47 -27.39
N VAL A 375 -11.54 11.94 -27.97
CA VAL A 375 -10.22 11.97 -27.33
C VAL A 375 -9.65 13.39 -27.32
N GLU A 376 -9.75 14.11 -28.44
CA GLU A 376 -9.31 15.50 -28.56
C GLU A 376 -10.09 16.42 -27.60
N ALA A 377 -11.38 16.17 -27.40
CA ALA A 377 -12.18 16.88 -26.40
C ALA A 377 -11.60 16.72 -24.97
N ALA A 378 -11.33 15.48 -24.55
CA ALA A 378 -10.74 15.18 -23.25
C ALA A 378 -9.35 15.82 -23.10
N VAL A 379 -8.51 15.69 -24.13
CA VAL A 379 -7.17 16.28 -24.16
C VAL A 379 -7.24 17.81 -24.05
N GLY A 380 -8.08 18.47 -24.86
CA GLY A 380 -8.22 19.92 -24.86
C GLY A 380 -8.74 20.48 -23.54
N TYR A 381 -9.65 19.76 -22.87
CA TYR A 381 -10.11 20.12 -21.53
C TYR A 381 -8.98 20.10 -20.50
N LEU A 382 -8.25 18.99 -20.42
CA LEU A 382 -7.15 18.82 -19.46
C LEU A 382 -5.98 19.78 -19.75
N GLN A 383 -5.67 20.03 -21.03
CA GLN A 383 -4.71 21.07 -21.41
C GLN A 383 -5.18 22.48 -21.01
N GLY A 384 -6.49 22.75 -21.11
CA GLY A 384 -7.10 24.00 -20.64
C GLY A 384 -6.98 24.21 -19.12
N LEU A 385 -6.85 23.12 -18.36
CA LEU A 385 -6.53 23.15 -16.92
C LEU A 385 -5.03 23.28 -16.64
N GLY A 386 -4.18 23.26 -17.67
CA GLY A 386 -2.73 23.44 -17.56
C GLY A 386 -1.90 22.16 -17.55
N TYR A 387 -2.51 20.98 -17.77
CA TYR A 387 -1.77 19.71 -17.80
C TYR A 387 -1.11 19.45 -19.16
N ALA A 388 0.09 18.89 -19.12
CA ALA A 388 0.60 18.09 -20.23
C ALA A 388 -0.18 16.77 -20.29
N VAL A 389 -0.80 16.44 -21.42
CA VAL A 389 -1.64 15.23 -21.51
C VAL A 389 -0.91 14.16 -22.29
N THR A 390 -0.82 12.95 -21.73
CA THR A 390 -0.30 11.76 -22.40
C THR A 390 -1.46 10.87 -22.80
N VAL A 391 -1.62 10.58 -24.09
CA VAL A 391 -2.58 9.57 -24.55
C VAL A 391 -1.93 8.19 -24.46
N LEU A 392 -2.46 7.38 -23.56
CA LEU A 392 -2.03 6.02 -23.26
C LEU A 392 -2.85 4.99 -24.06
N PRO A 393 -2.29 3.79 -24.31
CA PRO A 393 -3.09 2.65 -24.73
C PRO A 393 -4.14 2.29 -23.66
N ASP A 394 -5.28 1.74 -24.11
CA ASP A 394 -6.37 1.34 -23.22
C ASP A 394 -6.01 0.10 -22.40
N THR A 395 -5.28 0.33 -21.32
CA THR A 395 -4.69 -0.70 -20.48
C THR A 395 -5.29 -0.67 -19.06
N PRO A 396 -5.53 -1.82 -18.44
CA PRO A 396 -6.05 -1.90 -17.08
C PRO A 396 -5.17 -1.11 -16.09
N GLY A 397 -5.80 -0.24 -15.30
CA GLY A 397 -5.15 0.56 -14.25
C GLY A 397 -4.11 1.58 -14.72
N LEU A 398 -3.96 1.80 -16.03
CA LEU A 398 -3.08 2.80 -16.66
C LEU A 398 -1.64 2.74 -16.12
N VAL A 399 -1.04 3.83 -15.64
CA VAL A 399 0.36 3.85 -15.18
C VAL A 399 0.43 4.16 -13.69
N VAL A 400 -0.13 5.29 -13.26
CA VAL A 400 -0.01 5.78 -11.89
C VAL A 400 -0.95 5.02 -10.98
N ALA A 401 -2.22 4.85 -11.36
CA ALA A 401 -3.22 4.19 -10.52
C ALA A 401 -2.83 2.75 -10.16
N ARG A 402 -2.41 1.94 -11.14
CA ARG A 402 -1.94 0.57 -10.87
C ARG A 402 -0.70 0.52 -9.97
N THR A 403 0.24 1.44 -10.17
CA THR A 403 1.48 1.47 -9.38
C THR A 403 1.16 1.84 -7.94
N VAL A 404 0.34 2.87 -7.72
CA VAL A 404 -0.04 3.34 -6.38
C VAL A 404 -0.91 2.30 -5.67
N ALA A 405 -1.89 1.69 -6.35
CA ALA A 405 -2.74 0.65 -5.76
C ALA A 405 -1.93 -0.59 -5.34
N THR A 406 -0.98 -1.04 -6.17
CA THR A 406 -0.11 -2.19 -5.82
C THR A 406 0.87 -1.85 -4.68
N LEU A 407 1.39 -0.62 -4.62
CA LEU A 407 2.19 -0.15 -3.49
C LEU A 407 1.39 -0.07 -2.19
N ALA A 408 0.18 0.50 -2.24
CA ALA A 408 -0.71 0.61 -1.10
C ALA A 408 -1.10 -0.79 -0.56
N ALA A 409 -1.39 -1.74 -1.45
CA ALA A 409 -1.67 -3.11 -1.06
C ALA A 409 -0.46 -3.85 -0.50
N ALA A 410 0.75 -3.61 -1.02
CA ALA A 410 1.97 -4.16 -0.46
C ALA A 410 2.24 -3.61 0.95
N ALA A 411 1.96 -2.33 1.20
CA ALA A 411 2.04 -1.73 2.53
C ALA A 411 0.97 -2.31 3.47
N ALA A 412 -0.28 -2.43 3.03
CA ALA A 412 -1.34 -3.07 3.81
C ALA A 412 -0.98 -4.51 4.19
N ASP A 413 -0.44 -5.29 3.26
CA ASP A 413 0.02 -6.66 3.49
C ASP A 413 1.18 -6.72 4.51
N ALA A 414 2.13 -5.77 4.47
CA ALA A 414 3.19 -5.66 5.46
C ALA A 414 2.64 -5.38 6.87
N VAL A 415 1.65 -4.49 6.99
CA VAL A 415 0.97 -4.21 8.26
C VAL A 415 0.16 -5.42 8.74
N ASP A 416 -0.63 -6.04 7.86
CA ASP A 416 -1.48 -7.18 8.17
C ASP A 416 -0.72 -8.42 8.61
N SER A 417 0.46 -8.62 8.04
CA SER A 417 1.34 -9.73 8.40
C SER A 417 2.21 -9.43 9.62
N GLY A 418 2.01 -8.29 10.29
CA GLY A 418 2.71 -7.92 11.51
C GLY A 418 4.19 -7.58 11.28
N VAL A 419 4.57 -7.19 10.06
CA VAL A 419 5.96 -6.78 9.78
C VAL A 419 6.27 -5.49 10.51
N ALA A 420 5.41 -4.50 10.40
CA ALA A 420 5.62 -3.17 10.95
C ALA A 420 4.28 -2.47 11.15
N THR A 421 4.28 -1.37 11.91
CA THR A 421 3.10 -0.50 12.05
C THR A 421 2.86 0.28 10.75
N ALA A 422 1.64 0.78 10.54
CA ALA A 422 1.35 1.63 9.38
C ALA A 422 2.25 2.88 9.32
N GLU A 423 2.49 3.50 10.48
CA GLU A 423 3.37 4.68 10.61
C GLU A 423 4.82 4.35 10.26
N ASP A 424 5.34 3.22 10.73
CA ASP A 424 6.69 2.75 10.40
C ASP A 424 6.82 2.44 8.91
N VAL A 425 5.82 1.80 8.30
CA VAL A 425 5.79 1.53 6.86
C VAL A 425 5.87 2.83 6.07
N ASP A 426 5.01 3.79 6.39
CA ASP A 426 4.96 5.07 5.69
C ASP A 426 6.24 5.89 5.89
N THR A 427 6.79 5.90 7.11
CA THR A 427 8.07 6.54 7.42
C THR A 427 9.22 5.91 6.64
N ALA A 428 9.27 4.58 6.59
CA ALA A 428 10.30 3.85 5.86
C ALA A 428 10.27 4.19 4.36
N MET A 429 9.10 4.27 3.76
CA MET A 429 8.98 4.54 2.33
C MET A 429 9.30 6.00 1.98
N ARG A 430 8.92 6.96 2.84
CA ARG A 430 9.32 8.37 2.65
C ARG A 430 10.82 8.57 2.80
N LEU A 431 11.44 7.98 3.82
CA LEU A 431 12.85 8.26 4.15
C LEU A 431 13.85 7.34 3.43
N GLY A 432 13.45 6.10 3.13
CA GLY A 432 14.29 5.10 2.49
C GLY A 432 14.35 5.24 0.97
N VAL A 433 13.22 5.59 0.34
CA VAL A 433 13.11 5.68 -1.13
C VAL A 433 12.53 7.01 -1.63
N ASN A 434 12.38 8.02 -0.74
CA ASN A 434 11.91 9.36 -1.09
C ASN A 434 10.53 9.37 -1.76
N TYR A 435 9.62 8.50 -1.31
CA TYR A 435 8.24 8.59 -1.76
C TYR A 435 7.61 9.89 -1.26
N PRO A 436 6.79 10.58 -2.07
CA PRO A 436 6.17 11.85 -1.68
C PRO A 436 5.16 11.66 -0.54
N ARG A 437 4.59 10.45 -0.43
CA ARG A 437 3.68 10.05 0.64
C ARG A 437 3.89 8.58 1.00
N GLY A 438 3.49 8.22 2.22
CA GLY A 438 3.46 6.84 2.66
C GLY A 438 2.43 6.02 1.86
N PRO A 439 2.75 4.79 1.43
CA PRO A 439 1.80 3.98 0.67
C PRO A 439 0.59 3.49 1.46
N TYR A 440 0.71 3.30 2.77
CA TYR A 440 -0.45 2.96 3.60
C TYR A 440 -1.40 4.16 3.67
N GLU A 441 -0.86 5.35 3.91
CA GLU A 441 -1.59 6.62 3.81
C GLU A 441 -2.25 6.86 2.45
N TRP A 442 -1.59 6.49 1.33
CA TRP A 442 -2.23 6.53 0.01
C TRP A 442 -3.46 5.64 -0.05
N GLY A 443 -3.35 4.39 0.41
CA GLY A 443 -4.48 3.47 0.43
C GLY A 443 -5.65 4.00 1.27
N ALA A 444 -5.36 4.57 2.44
CA ALA A 444 -6.39 5.19 3.28
C ALA A 444 -7.03 6.44 2.65
N ALA A 445 -6.26 7.28 1.94
CA ALA A 445 -6.78 8.50 1.33
C ALA A 445 -7.55 8.27 0.03
N LEU A 446 -7.16 7.25 -0.74
CA LEU A 446 -7.84 6.85 -1.97
C LEU A 446 -9.02 5.89 -1.70
N GLY A 447 -9.13 5.39 -0.46
CA GLY A 447 -10.09 4.37 -0.08
C GLY A 447 -9.59 2.96 -0.42
N TRP A 448 -9.62 2.07 0.57
CA TRP A 448 -9.22 0.68 0.40
C TRP A 448 -10.14 -0.06 -0.58
N GLN A 449 -11.40 0.36 -0.71
CA GLN A 449 -12.32 -0.17 -1.72
C GLN A 449 -11.84 0.11 -3.15
N TRP A 450 -11.40 1.34 -3.45
CA TRP A 450 -10.85 1.67 -4.76
C TRP A 450 -9.57 0.89 -5.03
N VAL A 451 -8.66 0.80 -4.05
CA VAL A 451 -7.43 -0.01 -4.18
C VAL A 451 -7.75 -1.46 -4.51
N ALA A 452 -8.70 -2.08 -3.78
CA ALA A 452 -9.11 -3.45 -4.04
C ALA A 452 -9.77 -3.61 -5.43
N GLY A 453 -10.58 -2.64 -5.85
CA GLY A 453 -11.22 -2.62 -7.17
C GLY A 453 -10.20 -2.56 -8.32
N VAL A 454 -9.17 -1.71 -8.19
CA VAL A 454 -8.07 -1.62 -9.16
C VAL A 454 -7.35 -2.95 -9.28
N LEU A 455 -7.01 -3.56 -8.14
CA LEU A 455 -6.33 -4.86 -8.11
C LEU A 455 -7.18 -5.99 -8.70
N ASP A 456 -8.49 -5.99 -8.45
CA ASP A 456 -9.40 -6.98 -9.04
C ASP A 456 -9.48 -6.86 -10.56
N ALA A 457 -9.53 -5.64 -11.08
CA ALA A 457 -9.54 -5.41 -12.51
C ALA A 457 -8.22 -5.86 -13.15
N LEU A 458 -7.07 -5.57 -12.51
CA LEU A 458 -5.76 -6.06 -12.94
C LEU A 458 -5.68 -7.60 -12.86
N ALA A 459 -6.19 -8.21 -11.80
CA ALA A 459 -6.24 -9.66 -11.63
C ALA A 459 -7.08 -10.32 -12.74
N ALA A 460 -8.22 -9.73 -13.08
CA ALA A 460 -9.10 -10.24 -14.13
C ALA A 460 -8.52 -10.09 -15.54
N ALA A 461 -7.78 -9.02 -15.80
CA ALA A 461 -7.26 -8.71 -17.13
C ALA A 461 -5.87 -9.30 -17.41
N GLU A 462 -5.04 -9.48 -16.38
CA GLU A 462 -3.66 -9.92 -16.52
C GLU A 462 -3.38 -11.23 -15.76
N ASP A 463 -2.96 -11.14 -14.49
CA ASP A 463 -2.50 -12.28 -13.70
C ASP A 463 -3.20 -12.31 -12.32
N PRO A 464 -4.18 -13.21 -12.12
CA PRO A 464 -4.90 -13.33 -10.86
C PRO A 464 -4.01 -13.63 -9.65
N GLY A 465 -2.87 -14.31 -9.85
CA GLY A 465 -1.95 -14.64 -8.78
C GLY A 465 -1.18 -13.40 -8.28
N ARG A 466 -0.79 -12.53 -9.22
CA ARG A 466 -0.04 -11.30 -8.92
C ARG A 466 -0.88 -10.23 -8.25
N TYR A 467 -2.08 -9.96 -8.75
CA TYR A 467 -2.91 -8.86 -8.24
C TYR A 467 -3.92 -9.31 -7.18
N ARG A 468 -3.67 -10.46 -6.53
CA ARG A 468 -4.56 -11.01 -5.51
C ARG A 468 -4.74 -10.05 -4.33
N VAL A 469 -5.99 -9.65 -4.08
CA VAL A 469 -6.39 -8.89 -2.88
C VAL A 469 -6.40 -9.80 -1.65
N SER A 470 -5.74 -9.38 -0.56
CA SER A 470 -5.72 -10.14 0.70
C SER A 470 -7.09 -10.13 1.39
N ARG A 471 -7.38 -11.16 2.21
CA ARG A 471 -8.64 -11.23 2.97
C ARG A 471 -8.79 -10.04 3.93
N GLN A 472 -7.69 -9.62 4.55
CA GLN A 472 -7.65 -8.48 5.46
C GLN A 472 -7.93 -7.17 4.72
N LEU A 473 -7.35 -6.98 3.54
CA LEU A 473 -7.64 -5.83 2.69
C LEU A 473 -9.12 -5.80 2.27
N ARG A 474 -9.72 -6.93 1.93
CA ARG A 474 -11.19 -7.05 1.73
C ARG A 474 -12.00 -6.69 2.96
N GLY A 475 -11.52 -7.09 4.15
CA GLY A 475 -12.17 -6.75 5.41
C GLY A 475 -12.20 -5.24 5.67
N ARG A 476 -11.19 -4.50 5.19
CA ARG A 476 -11.14 -3.03 5.28
C ARG A 476 -12.20 -2.36 4.42
N THR A 477 -12.43 -2.85 3.21
CA THR A 477 -13.43 -2.27 2.30
C THR A 477 -14.84 -2.39 2.89
N SER A 478 -15.13 -3.51 3.56
CA SER A 478 -16.44 -3.75 4.21
C SER A 478 -16.67 -2.86 5.44
N ALA A 479 -15.60 -2.30 6.03
CA ALA A 479 -15.70 -1.35 7.13
C ALA A 479 -15.81 0.11 6.62
N GLU A 480 -15.25 0.42 5.44
CA GLU A 480 -15.41 1.70 4.73
C GLU A 480 -16.83 1.87 4.16
N ASP A 481 -17.52 0.78 3.77
CA ASP A 481 -18.95 0.82 3.37
C ASP A 481 -19.89 1.36 4.49
N GLY A 482 -19.38 1.65 5.69
CA GLY A 482 -20.08 2.37 6.76
C GLY A 482 -19.93 3.91 6.73
N ALA A 483 -19.15 4.47 5.80
CA ALA A 483 -18.86 5.91 5.70
C ALA A 483 -18.80 6.35 4.22
N GLU A 484 -19.71 7.26 3.85
CA GLU A 484 -19.88 7.91 2.53
C GLU A 484 -20.74 7.14 1.50
N ASP A 485 -22.04 7.45 1.45
CA ASP A 485 -22.98 6.93 0.45
C ASP A 485 -23.80 8.10 -0.14
N ASP A 486 -23.41 8.58 -1.32
CA ASP A 486 -24.16 9.56 -2.13
C ASP A 486 -25.45 8.94 -2.73
N GLY A 487 -25.63 7.61 -2.62
CA GLY A 487 -26.89 6.89 -2.88
C GLY A 487 -27.74 6.66 -1.62
N ALA A 488 -27.20 6.89 -0.42
CA ALA A 488 -27.93 6.67 0.84
C ALA A 488 -29.02 7.69 1.02
N GLU A 489 -28.85 8.93 0.57
CA GLU A 489 -29.83 9.98 0.92
C GLU A 489 -31.22 9.71 0.29
N PRO A 490 -31.35 9.39 -1.02
CA PRO A 490 -32.64 9.04 -1.61
C PRO A 490 -33.18 7.69 -1.12
N ALA A 491 -32.31 6.69 -0.95
CA ALA A 491 -32.68 5.38 -0.42
C ALA A 491 -33.19 5.47 1.02
N ARG A 492 -32.51 6.24 1.86
CA ARG A 492 -32.88 6.52 3.25
C ARG A 492 -34.17 7.32 3.33
N ARG A 493 -34.37 8.35 2.50
CA ARG A 493 -35.64 9.08 2.44
C ARG A 493 -36.81 8.18 2.07
N SER A 494 -36.63 7.28 1.09
CA SER A 494 -37.66 6.31 0.69
C SER A 494 -37.96 5.31 1.80
N ALA A 495 -36.92 4.78 2.45
CA ALA A 495 -37.05 3.90 3.61
C ALA A 495 -37.72 4.59 4.79
N ASP A 496 -37.34 5.82 5.13
CA ASP A 496 -37.93 6.60 6.23
C ASP A 496 -39.41 6.92 5.95
N ALA A 497 -39.77 7.23 4.70
CA ALA A 497 -41.16 7.46 4.30
C ALA A 497 -42.02 6.19 4.42
N MET A 498 -41.46 5.02 4.07
CA MET A 498 -42.12 3.73 4.28
C MET A 498 -42.23 3.40 5.77
N TRP A 499 -41.14 3.57 6.52
CA TRP A 499 -41.06 3.26 7.95
C TRP A 499 -42.00 4.13 8.77
N ALA A 500 -42.15 5.41 8.44
CA ALA A 500 -43.08 6.32 9.09
C ALA A 500 -44.55 5.86 9.01
N ALA A 501 -44.90 5.08 7.99
CA ALA A 501 -46.24 4.52 7.81
C ALA A 501 -46.43 3.12 8.44
N ASP A 502 -45.37 2.50 8.98
CA ASP A 502 -45.40 1.16 9.57
C ASP A 502 -45.54 1.20 11.10
N ALA A 503 -46.75 1.49 11.56
CA ALA A 503 -47.06 1.53 12.99
C ALA A 503 -46.92 0.16 13.69
N ALA A 504 -47.01 -0.95 12.95
CA ALA A 504 -46.94 -2.29 13.53
C ALA A 504 -45.51 -2.63 13.96
N SER A 505 -44.54 -2.41 13.07
CA SER A 505 -43.11 -2.64 13.34
C SER A 505 -42.60 -1.71 14.44
N GLN A 506 -43.05 -0.45 14.44
CA GLN A 506 -42.74 0.50 15.51
C GLN A 506 -43.32 0.08 16.87
N ALA A 507 -44.55 -0.45 16.93
CA ALA A 507 -45.15 -0.95 18.17
C ALA A 507 -44.42 -2.19 18.74
N LEU A 508 -43.75 -2.95 17.87
CA LEU A 508 -42.85 -4.02 18.27
C LEU A 508 -41.48 -3.51 18.75
N GLY A 509 -41.23 -2.20 18.72
CA GLY A 509 -39.98 -1.61 19.21
C GLY A 509 -38.81 -1.80 18.25
N MET A 510 -39.11 -1.96 16.95
CA MET A 510 -38.09 -2.10 15.92
C MET A 510 -37.47 -0.74 15.55
N THR A 511 -36.19 -0.73 15.18
CA THR A 511 -35.48 0.46 14.68
C THR A 511 -34.72 0.15 13.40
N VAL A 512 -34.75 1.08 12.43
CA VAL A 512 -33.96 0.99 11.20
C VAL A 512 -32.59 1.62 11.44
N GLU A 513 -31.57 0.79 11.53
CA GLU A 513 -30.20 1.21 11.82
C GLU A 513 -29.50 1.71 10.55
N GLN A 514 -29.50 0.89 9.50
CA GLN A 514 -28.80 1.19 8.24
C GLN A 514 -29.71 0.97 7.04
N VAL A 515 -29.53 1.78 6.01
CA VAL A 515 -30.24 1.68 4.73
C VAL A 515 -29.28 2.12 3.63
N SER A 516 -29.22 1.34 2.56
CA SER A 516 -28.64 1.73 1.27
C SER A 516 -29.53 1.15 0.16
N LEU A 517 -29.25 1.47 -1.10
CA LEU A 517 -30.09 0.98 -2.20
C LEU A 517 -30.16 -0.56 -2.23
N GLY A 518 -31.37 -1.11 -2.01
CA GLY A 518 -31.65 -2.55 -1.99
C GLY A 518 -31.29 -3.25 -0.68
N ASN A 519 -30.81 -2.54 0.35
CA ASN A 519 -30.37 -3.14 1.61
C ASN A 519 -30.91 -2.40 2.83
N ALA A 520 -31.16 -3.15 3.92
CA ALA A 520 -31.61 -2.56 5.16
C ALA A 520 -31.17 -3.40 6.37
N VAL A 521 -30.94 -2.71 7.49
CA VAL A 521 -30.67 -3.33 8.79
C VAL A 521 -31.71 -2.86 9.79
N VAL A 522 -32.47 -3.79 10.37
CA VAL A 522 -33.52 -3.52 11.36
C VAL A 522 -33.22 -4.27 12.64
N ARG A 523 -33.33 -3.57 13.77
CA ARG A 523 -33.05 -4.10 15.11
C ARG A 523 -34.32 -4.25 15.92
N MET A 524 -34.39 -5.23 16.81
CA MET A 524 -35.47 -5.41 17.78
C MET A 524 -34.97 -6.08 19.06
N GLN A 525 -35.26 -5.49 20.21
CA GLN A 525 -35.03 -6.15 21.49
C GLN A 525 -36.22 -7.03 21.88
N VAL A 526 -35.96 -8.27 22.27
CA VAL A 526 -37.01 -9.20 22.74
C VAL A 526 -37.49 -8.80 24.13
N ARG A 527 -38.75 -8.39 24.22
CA ARG A 527 -39.39 -7.96 25.47
C ARG A 527 -40.04 -9.11 26.24
N PRO A 528 -40.38 -8.92 27.53
CA PRO A 528 -41.06 -9.94 28.33
C PRO A 528 -42.41 -10.38 27.76
N ASP A 529 -43.13 -9.50 27.06
CA ASP A 529 -44.42 -9.80 26.40
C ASP A 529 -44.28 -10.59 25.08
N MET A 530 -43.05 -10.81 24.61
CA MET A 530 -42.75 -11.46 23.32
C MET A 530 -42.38 -12.94 23.45
N VAL A 531 -42.20 -13.44 24.68
CA VAL A 531 -41.81 -14.82 24.94
C VAL A 531 -43.00 -15.69 25.34
N ASN A 532 -42.97 -16.95 24.94
CA ASN A 532 -43.97 -17.93 25.34
C ASN A 532 -43.72 -18.48 26.76
N GLY A 533 -44.54 -19.42 27.22
CA GLY A 533 -44.39 -20.07 28.55
C GLY A 533 -43.08 -20.83 28.78
N HIS A 534 -42.22 -20.94 27.78
CA HIS A 534 -40.87 -21.52 27.87
C HIS A 534 -39.75 -20.46 27.83
N GLY A 535 -40.10 -19.16 27.86
CA GLY A 535 -39.13 -18.06 27.77
C GLY A 535 -38.48 -17.93 26.39
N VAL A 536 -39.12 -18.47 25.34
CA VAL A 536 -38.63 -18.39 23.95
C VAL A 536 -39.48 -17.39 23.18
N CYS A 537 -38.83 -16.48 22.47
CA CYS A 537 -39.47 -15.50 21.60
C CYS A 537 -40.36 -16.20 20.57
N HIS A 538 -41.58 -15.70 20.39
CA HIS A 538 -42.47 -16.23 19.37
C HIS A 538 -41.85 -16.09 17.99
N GLY A 539 -41.72 -17.19 17.25
CA GLY A 539 -41.15 -17.18 15.89
C GLY A 539 -41.87 -16.22 14.93
N GLY A 540 -43.16 -15.95 15.15
CA GLY A 540 -43.91 -14.94 14.39
C GLY A 540 -43.38 -13.50 14.56
N LEU A 541 -42.76 -13.19 15.70
CA LEU A 541 -42.14 -11.88 15.95
C LEU A 541 -40.77 -11.77 15.29
N ILE A 542 -40.01 -12.87 15.25
CA ILE A 542 -38.76 -12.97 14.48
C ILE A 542 -39.06 -12.88 12.99
N PHE A 543 -40.16 -13.52 12.52
CA PHE A 543 -40.64 -13.35 11.15
C PHE A 543 -41.02 -11.90 10.87
N ALA A 544 -41.76 -11.24 11.77
CA ALA A 544 -42.11 -9.82 11.61
C ALA A 544 -40.86 -8.94 11.50
N LEU A 545 -39.82 -9.19 12.31
CA LEU A 545 -38.55 -8.49 12.20
C LEU A 545 -37.89 -8.69 10.82
N ALA A 546 -37.82 -9.93 10.34
CA ALA A 546 -37.25 -10.23 9.03
C ALA A 546 -38.06 -9.63 7.88
N ASP A 547 -39.39 -9.71 7.95
CA ASP A 547 -40.33 -9.14 6.97
C ASP A 547 -40.26 -7.60 6.95
N SER A 548 -40.04 -6.98 8.09
CA SER A 548 -39.85 -5.52 8.21
C SER A 548 -38.55 -5.08 7.54
N ALA A 549 -37.43 -5.78 7.80
CA ALA A 549 -36.16 -5.50 7.13
C ALA A 549 -36.25 -5.69 5.61
N PHE A 550 -36.92 -6.77 5.18
CA PHE A 550 -37.25 -7.01 3.77
C PHE A 550 -38.07 -5.89 3.16
N ALA A 551 -39.12 -5.44 3.85
CA ALA A 551 -40.00 -4.38 3.36
C ALA A 551 -39.24 -3.06 3.19
N VAL A 552 -38.37 -2.70 4.13
CA VAL A 552 -37.52 -1.51 4.04
C VAL A 552 -36.58 -1.62 2.82
N ALA A 553 -35.84 -2.73 2.71
CA ALA A 553 -34.86 -2.94 1.63
C ALA A 553 -35.50 -2.90 0.22
N CYS A 554 -36.68 -3.47 0.03
CA CYS A 554 -37.33 -3.46 -1.29
C CYS A 554 -37.93 -2.11 -1.69
N ASN A 555 -38.10 -1.20 -0.74
CA ASN A 555 -38.73 0.10 -0.94
C ASN A 555 -37.72 1.26 -1.06
N THR A 556 -36.41 0.98 -0.97
CA THR A 556 -35.35 2.00 -1.13
C THR A 556 -35.30 2.63 -2.50
N HIS A 557 -35.89 1.99 -3.51
CA HIS A 557 -35.94 2.45 -4.91
C HIS A 557 -37.05 3.47 -5.20
N ASN A 558 -37.64 4.07 -4.15
CA ASN A 558 -38.82 4.94 -4.21
C ASN A 558 -40.06 4.35 -4.94
N ARG A 559 -40.08 3.05 -5.23
CA ARG A 559 -41.22 2.33 -5.80
C ARG A 559 -41.99 1.62 -4.70
N ARG A 560 -43.31 1.83 -4.64
CA ARG A 560 -44.16 1.10 -3.70
C ARG A 560 -44.08 -0.40 -3.99
N THR A 561 -43.48 -1.12 -3.06
CA THR A 561 -43.17 -2.53 -3.22
C THR A 561 -43.73 -3.31 -2.04
N VAL A 562 -44.42 -4.41 -2.32
CA VAL A 562 -45.07 -5.25 -1.30
C VAL A 562 -44.56 -6.68 -1.35
N ALA A 563 -44.65 -7.37 -0.21
CA ALA A 563 -44.39 -8.80 -0.15
C ALA A 563 -45.40 -9.58 -1.01
N GLN A 564 -44.91 -10.38 -1.96
CA GLN A 564 -45.71 -11.35 -2.70
C GLN A 564 -45.70 -12.73 -2.02
N GLY A 565 -44.63 -13.03 -1.28
CA GLY A 565 -44.51 -14.22 -0.44
C GLY A 565 -43.12 -14.28 0.18
N GLY A 566 -42.99 -15.06 1.25
CA GLY A 566 -41.70 -15.30 1.87
C GLY A 566 -41.68 -16.60 2.67
N ASP A 567 -40.51 -17.17 2.81
CA ASP A 567 -40.25 -18.33 3.66
C ASP A 567 -39.20 -17.98 4.71
N ILE A 568 -39.37 -18.50 5.93
CA ILE A 568 -38.40 -18.37 7.01
C ILE A 568 -38.00 -19.74 7.53
N THR A 569 -36.72 -19.89 7.84
CA THR A 569 -36.16 -21.05 8.52
C THR A 569 -35.58 -20.58 9.86
N PHE A 570 -36.06 -21.14 10.96
CA PHE A 570 -35.53 -20.88 12.29
C PHE A 570 -34.41 -21.87 12.61
N LEU A 571 -33.23 -21.35 12.95
CA LEU A 571 -32.03 -22.12 13.23
C LEU A 571 -31.75 -22.20 14.74
N ALA A 572 -32.07 -21.15 15.50
CA ALA A 572 -31.86 -21.09 16.94
C ALA A 572 -32.96 -20.28 17.66
N PRO A 573 -33.24 -20.55 18.95
CA PRO A 573 -34.23 -19.79 19.71
C PRO A 573 -33.68 -18.44 20.20
N ALA A 574 -34.51 -17.40 20.21
CA ALA A 574 -34.26 -16.14 20.92
C ALA A 574 -35.03 -16.09 22.25
N ARG A 575 -34.55 -15.31 23.23
CA ARG A 575 -35.06 -15.20 24.59
C ARG A 575 -35.26 -13.74 25.00
N GLU A 576 -35.97 -13.52 26.10
CA GLU A 576 -36.14 -12.20 26.71
C GLU A 576 -34.78 -11.52 26.95
N GLY A 577 -34.67 -10.26 26.54
CA GLY A 577 -33.45 -9.46 26.63
C GLY A 577 -32.51 -9.60 25.44
N ASP A 578 -32.67 -10.63 24.59
CA ASP A 578 -31.87 -10.79 23.38
C ASP A 578 -32.09 -9.60 22.44
N ASP A 579 -31.00 -9.14 21.85
CA ASP A 579 -31.01 -8.09 20.84
C ASP A 579 -30.87 -8.72 19.45
N LEU A 580 -31.88 -8.53 18.63
CA LEU A 580 -31.99 -9.17 17.33
C LEU A 580 -31.73 -8.17 16.22
N LEU A 581 -30.90 -8.58 15.25
CA LEU A 581 -30.55 -7.77 14.09
C LEU A 581 -30.92 -8.51 12.81
N ALA A 582 -31.84 -7.96 12.01
CA ALA A 582 -32.18 -8.48 10.69
C ALA A 582 -31.48 -7.67 9.61
N VAL A 583 -30.69 -8.35 8.79
CA VAL A 583 -29.92 -7.78 7.69
C VAL A 583 -30.52 -8.26 6.36
N ALA A 584 -31.13 -7.34 5.63
CA ALA A 584 -31.80 -7.58 4.35
C ALA A 584 -30.93 -7.15 3.17
N ASN A 585 -30.81 -8.03 2.17
CA ASN A 585 -30.05 -7.78 0.95
C ASN A 585 -30.87 -8.17 -0.28
N GLU A 586 -31.17 -7.22 -1.17
CA GLU A 586 -31.79 -7.49 -2.47
C GLU A 586 -30.81 -8.29 -3.35
N ARG A 587 -31.25 -9.47 -3.80
CA ARG A 587 -30.44 -10.38 -4.63
C ARG A 587 -30.69 -10.20 -6.10
N TYR A 588 -31.93 -9.85 -6.45
CA TYR A 588 -32.39 -9.81 -7.81
C TYR A 588 -33.60 -8.90 -7.92
N ARG A 589 -33.60 -8.00 -8.89
CA ARG A 589 -34.75 -7.20 -9.31
C ARG A 589 -34.86 -7.26 -10.81
N SER A 590 -36.05 -7.55 -11.33
CA SER A 590 -36.32 -7.55 -12.76
C SER A 590 -37.79 -7.23 -13.03
N GLY A 591 -38.00 -6.15 -13.80
CA GLY A 591 -39.34 -5.60 -14.00
C GLY A 591 -39.99 -5.27 -12.66
N ARG A 592 -41.17 -5.84 -12.41
CA ARG A 592 -41.98 -5.56 -11.21
C ARG A 592 -41.77 -6.56 -10.07
N THR A 593 -40.74 -7.40 -10.13
CA THR A 593 -40.53 -8.48 -9.17
C THR A 593 -39.11 -8.43 -8.62
N GLY A 594 -38.96 -8.68 -7.31
CA GLY A 594 -37.65 -8.78 -6.66
C GLY A 594 -37.54 -10.00 -5.75
N ILE A 595 -36.30 -10.35 -5.40
CA ILE A 595 -35.95 -11.37 -4.40
C ILE A 595 -34.97 -10.73 -3.43
N CYS A 596 -35.23 -10.90 -2.14
CA CYS A 596 -34.39 -10.40 -1.06
C CYS A 596 -34.15 -11.51 -0.04
N ASP A 597 -32.90 -11.63 0.41
CA ASP A 597 -32.52 -12.53 1.49
C ASP A 597 -32.33 -11.71 2.77
N VAL A 598 -32.89 -12.18 3.87
CA VAL A 598 -32.76 -11.57 5.19
C VAL A 598 -32.18 -12.58 6.16
N THR A 599 -31.12 -12.20 6.85
CA THR A 599 -30.51 -13.00 7.90
C THR A 599 -30.74 -12.33 9.26
N VAL A 600 -31.29 -13.07 10.23
CA VAL A 600 -31.51 -12.58 11.59
C VAL A 600 -30.41 -13.09 12.51
N TYR A 601 -29.76 -12.17 13.20
CA TYR A 601 -28.67 -12.42 14.13
C TYR A 601 -29.09 -12.14 15.57
N ARG A 602 -28.46 -12.85 16.51
CA ARG A 602 -28.37 -12.51 17.93
C ARG A 602 -26.90 -12.61 18.34
N ASP A 603 -26.31 -11.53 18.85
CA ASP A 603 -24.90 -11.49 19.29
C ASP A 603 -23.91 -12.07 18.26
N GLY A 604 -24.18 -11.85 16.96
CA GLY A 604 -23.37 -12.37 15.84
C GLY A 604 -23.66 -13.82 15.42
N GLU A 605 -24.53 -14.54 16.12
CA GLU A 605 -25.00 -15.89 15.74
C GLU A 605 -26.26 -15.79 14.85
N THR A 606 -26.29 -16.53 13.74
CA THR A 606 -27.48 -16.61 12.89
C THR A 606 -28.57 -17.45 13.56
N ILE A 607 -29.74 -16.85 13.77
CA ILE A 607 -30.89 -17.52 14.41
C ILE A 607 -32.04 -17.79 13.45
N ALA A 608 -32.14 -17.06 12.33
CA ALA A 608 -33.12 -17.33 11.28
C ALA A 608 -32.64 -16.83 9.91
N GLU A 609 -33.09 -17.50 8.84
CA GLU A 609 -32.91 -17.09 7.45
C GLU A 609 -34.27 -16.94 6.78
N PHE A 610 -34.50 -15.80 6.14
CA PHE A 610 -35.74 -15.48 5.44
C PHE A 610 -35.45 -15.16 3.97
N ARG A 611 -36.30 -15.64 3.07
CA ARG A 611 -36.26 -15.28 1.65
C ARG A 611 -37.59 -14.71 1.24
N GLY A 612 -37.59 -13.42 0.88
CA GLY A 612 -38.75 -12.66 0.44
C GLY A 612 -38.80 -12.54 -1.08
N ARG A 613 -40.01 -12.59 -1.64
CA ARG A 613 -40.32 -12.25 -3.03
C ARG A 613 -41.20 -11.01 -3.01
N SER A 614 -40.75 -9.95 -3.67
CA SER A 614 -41.41 -8.66 -3.69
C SER A 614 -42.10 -8.41 -5.03
N ARG A 615 -43.14 -7.56 -5.01
CA ARG A 615 -43.82 -7.09 -6.21
C ARG A 615 -44.11 -5.61 -6.14
N GLU A 616 -43.75 -4.90 -7.20
CA GLU A 616 -44.03 -3.48 -7.35
C GLU A 616 -45.51 -3.22 -7.67
N ILE A 617 -46.10 -2.26 -6.96
CA ILE A 617 -47.46 -1.75 -7.16
C ILE A 617 -47.41 -0.28 -7.62
N PRO A 618 -48.48 0.24 -8.25
CA PRO A 618 -48.48 1.62 -8.72
C PRO A 618 -48.25 2.65 -7.59
N GLY A 619 -47.40 3.65 -7.87
CA GLY A 619 -47.12 4.79 -6.99
C GLY A 619 -45.71 4.79 -6.43
N THR A 620 -45.26 5.97 -5.97
CA THR A 620 -44.00 6.17 -5.26
C THR A 620 -44.23 6.40 -3.77
N LEU A 621 -43.18 6.29 -2.97
CA LEU A 621 -43.22 6.59 -1.53
C LEU A 621 -43.05 8.08 -1.28
N VAL A 622 -42.13 8.71 -2.01
CA VAL A 622 -41.84 10.14 -2.04
C VAL A 622 -42.32 10.72 -3.38
N PRO A 623 -43.35 11.59 -3.39
CA PRO A 623 -43.84 12.21 -4.63
C PRO A 623 -42.84 13.21 -5.22
N GLY A 624 -42.58 13.12 -6.53
CA GLY A 624 -41.80 14.12 -7.28
C GLY A 624 -40.31 13.80 -7.48
N GLU A 625 -39.82 12.67 -6.96
CA GLU A 625 -38.48 12.13 -7.27
C GLU A 625 -38.62 11.03 -8.35
N GLU A 626 -37.78 11.08 -9.40
CA GLU A 626 -37.67 9.99 -10.39
C GLU A 626 -36.91 8.79 -9.80
N ASP A 627 -36.98 7.63 -10.47
CA ASP A 627 -36.41 6.36 -9.99
C ASP A 627 -34.92 6.53 -9.61
N THR A 628 -34.60 6.18 -8.36
CA THR A 628 -33.25 6.20 -7.78
C THR A 628 -32.40 5.03 -8.25
#